data_AF-A0A3R9LHL0-F1
#
_entry.id   AF-A0A3R9LHL0-F1
#
_cell.length_a   1.000
_cell.length_b   1.000
_cell.length_c   1.000
_cell.angle_alpha   90.00
_cell.angle_beta   90.00
_cell.angle_gamma   90.00
#
_symmetry.space_group_name_H-M   'P 1'
#
loop_
_entity.id
_entity.type
_entity.pdbx_description
1 polymer ?
#
loop_
_entity_poly.entity_id
_entity_poly.type
_entity_poly.pdbx_seq_one_letter_code
_entity_poly.pdbx_strand_id
1 'polypeptide(L)' 'MLERNKDMEDWKVRFKKEYSELRERFKKLDMMIGKYEKGQLEFEPKCPIDLLKRQRSVMWDYLSTLEQRAKIEEIKL' A
#
# COMPACT_ATOMS: atom_id res chain seq x y z
N MET A 1 13.57 -26.18 18.63
CA MET A 1 13.97 -24.75 18.71
C MET A 1 14.33 -24.14 17.35
N LEU A 2 14.76 -24.94 16.35
CA LEU A 2 15.13 -24.45 15.01
C LEU A 2 13.94 -24.00 14.13
N GLU A 3 12.76 -24.61 14.27
CA GLU A 3 11.58 -24.29 13.44
C GLU A 3 11.05 -22.86 13.67
N ARG A 4 11.03 -22.39 14.93
CA ARG A 4 10.56 -21.03 15.27
C ARG A 4 11.35 -19.91 14.60
N ASN A 5 12.65 -20.11 14.33
CA ASN A 5 13.48 -19.08 13.69
C ASN A 5 13.16 -18.94 12.20
N LYS A 6 12.81 -20.04 11.51
CA LYS A 6 12.46 -20.01 10.10
C LYS A 6 11.13 -19.30 9.86
N ASP A 7 10.13 -19.58 10.69
CA ASP A 7 8.83 -18.90 10.62
C ASP A 7 8.94 -17.40 10.92
N MET A 8 9.88 -17.03 11.81
CA MET A 8 10.15 -15.64 12.20
C MET A 8 10.76 -14.80 11.06
N GLU A 9 11.51 -15.43 10.17
CA GLU A 9 12.09 -14.77 9.01
C GLU A 9 11.07 -14.71 7.85
N ASP A 10 10.26 -15.75 7.69
CA ASP A 10 9.24 -15.83 6.64
C ASP A 10 8.13 -14.77 6.81
N TRP A 11 7.67 -14.50 8.03
CA TRP A 11 6.65 -13.47 8.22
C TRP A 11 7.17 -12.05 7.93
N LYS A 12 8.45 -11.76 8.21
CA LYS A 12 9.07 -10.46 7.87
C LYS A 12 9.14 -10.29 6.34
N VAL A 13 9.40 -11.36 5.60
CA VAL A 13 9.36 -11.35 4.13
C VAL A 13 7.95 -11.06 3.63
N ARG A 14 6.93 -11.74 4.18
CA ARG A 14 5.52 -11.48 3.84
C ARG A 14 5.11 -10.04 4.16
N PHE A 15 5.55 -9.50 5.30
CA PHE A 15 5.30 -8.11 5.70
C PHE A 15 5.89 -7.10 4.72
N LYS A 16 7.16 -7.28 4.32
CA LYS A 16 7.80 -6.40 3.31
C LYS A 16 7.09 -6.48 1.95
N LYS A 17 6.67 -7.68 1.56
CA LYS A 17 5.92 -7.91 0.32
C LYS A 17 4.58 -7.19 0.36
N GLU A 18 3.83 -7.32 1.45
CA GLU A 18 2.57 -6.61 1.67
C GLU A 18 2.73 -5.09 1.56
N TYR A 19 3.71 -4.51 2.27
CA TYR A 19 3.98 -3.07 2.18
C TYR A 19 4.31 -2.64 0.74
N SER A 20 5.20 -3.37 0.06
CA SER A 20 5.65 -3.04 -1.30
C SER A 20 4.50 -3.11 -2.31
N GLU A 21 3.68 -4.16 -2.27
CA GLU A 21 2.53 -4.33 -3.16
C GLU A 21 1.46 -3.26 -2.90
N LEU A 22 1.16 -2.96 -1.64
CA LEU A 22 0.22 -1.89 -1.28
C LEU A 22 0.72 -0.53 -1.76
N ARG A 23 2.00 -0.22 -1.55
CA ARG A 23 2.62 1.05 -1.96
C ARG A 23 2.58 1.24 -3.48
N GLU A 24 2.84 0.18 -4.23
CA GLU A 24 2.78 0.23 -5.69
C GLU A 24 1.36 0.45 -6.20
N ARG A 25 0.37 -0.25 -5.62
CA ARG A 25 -1.05 -0.03 -5.95
C ARG A 25 -1.49 1.39 -5.58
N PHE A 26 -1.06 1.90 -4.42
CA PHE A 26 -1.35 3.26 -3.99
C PHE A 26 -0.83 4.28 -4.99
N LYS A 27 0.44 4.17 -5.42
CA LYS A 27 1.04 5.09 -6.40
C LYS A 27 0.29 5.12 -7.72
N LYS A 28 -0.12 3.95 -8.23
CA LYS A 28 -0.89 3.86 -9.47
C LYS A 28 -2.26 4.54 -9.35
N LEU A 29 -2.95 4.30 -8.23
CA LEU A 29 -4.25 4.92 -7.97
C LEU A 29 -4.11 6.43 -7.78
N ASP A 30 -3.12 6.89 -7.02
CA ASP A 30 -2.82 8.30 -6.80
C ASP A 30 -2.51 9.04 -8.11
N MET A 31 -1.67 8.45 -8.96
CA MET A 31 -1.36 8.99 -10.28
C MET A 31 -2.60 9.07 -11.17
N MET A 32 -3.45 8.05 -11.16
CA MET A 32 -4.68 8.02 -11.95
C MET A 32 -5.68 9.09 -11.47
N ILE A 33 -5.85 9.25 -10.15
CA ILE A 33 -6.65 10.33 -9.56
C ILE A 33 -6.08 11.70 -9.94
N GLY A 34 -4.76 11.89 -9.85
CA GLY A 34 -4.10 13.14 -10.23
C GLY A 34 -4.30 13.50 -11.71
N LYS A 35 -4.32 12.51 -12.61
CA LYS A 35 -4.69 12.72 -14.02
C LYS A 35 -6.16 13.10 -14.17
N TYR A 36 -7.07 12.45 -13.44
CA TYR A 36 -8.49 12.78 -13.46
C TYR A 36 -8.75 14.22 -13.02
N GLU A 37 -8.15 14.65 -11.91
CA GLU A 37 -8.32 16.01 -11.37
C GLU A 37 -7.79 17.11 -12.29
N LYS A 38 -6.81 16.78 -13.14
CA LYS A 38 -6.26 17.69 -14.15
C LYS A 38 -7.02 17.66 -15.49
N GLY A 39 -8.05 16.82 -15.62
CA GLY A 39 -8.73 16.59 -16.91
C GLY A 39 -7.84 15.89 -17.95
N GLN A 40 -6.80 15.18 -17.51
CA GLN A 40 -5.79 14.51 -18.35
C GLN A 40 -5.96 12.99 -18.38
N LEU A 41 -7.03 12.46 -17.78
CA LEU A 41 -7.29 11.03 -17.80
C LEU A 41 -7.94 10.65 -19.13
N GLU A 42 -7.31 9.75 -19.87
CA GLU A 42 -7.72 9.33 -21.22
C GLU A 42 -8.96 8.42 -21.24
N PHE A 43 -9.53 8.11 -20.08
CA PHE A 43 -10.71 7.26 -19.95
C PHE A 43 -11.61 7.73 -18.80
N GLU A 44 -12.88 7.35 -18.88
CA GLU A 44 -13.84 7.56 -17.80
C GLU A 44 -13.85 6.36 -16.83
N PRO A 45 -13.59 6.56 -15.53
CA PRO A 45 -13.69 5.50 -14.56
C PRO A 45 -15.15 5.04 -14.42
N LYS A 46 -15.39 3.72 -14.50
CA LYS A 46 -16.72 3.16 -14.18
C LYS A 46 -17.10 3.32 -12.70
N CYS A 47 -16.10 3.47 -11.84
CA CYS A 47 -16.26 3.67 -10.41
C CYS A 47 -16.36 5.18 -10.12
N PRO A 48 -17.28 5.62 -9.25
CA PRO A 48 -17.31 7.02 -8.81
C PRO A 48 -15.94 7.47 -8.30
N ILE A 49 -15.47 8.64 -8.77
CA ILE A 49 -14.13 9.13 -8.42
C ILE A 49 -13.94 9.28 -6.90
N ASP A 50 -14.99 9.67 -6.17
CA ASP A 50 -14.93 9.84 -4.72
C ASP A 50 -14.67 8.53 -3.98
N LEU A 51 -15.17 7.40 -4.51
CA LEU A 51 -14.88 6.09 -3.96
C LEU A 51 -13.42 5.69 -4.19
N LEU A 52 -12.85 6.03 -5.35
CA LEU A 52 -11.43 5.85 -5.64
C LEU A 52 -10.54 6.74 -4.74
N LYS A 53 -10.94 7.99 -4.49
CA LYS A 53 -10.27 8.90 -3.55
C LYS A 53 -10.29 8.35 -2.12
N ARG A 54 -11.44 7.83 -1.68
CA ARG A 54 -11.56 7.15 -0.38
C ARG A 54 -10.65 5.91 -0.31
N GLN A 55 -10.65 5.08 -1.34
CA GLN A 55 -9.75 3.93 -1.44
C GLN A 55 -8.28 4.37 -1.30
N ARG A 56 -7.87 5.43 -2.01
CA ARG A 56 -6.51 6.01 -1.90
C ARG A 56 -6.18 6.41 -0.46
N SER A 57 -7.10 7.09 0.23
CA SER A 57 -6.91 7.52 1.63
C SER A 57 -6.71 6.32 2.56
N VAL A 58 -7.57 5.31 2.45
CA VAL A 58 -7.47 4.09 3.28
C VAL A 58 -6.15 3.36 3.03
N MET A 59 -5.69 3.30 1.78
CA MET A 59 -4.39 2.71 1.45
C MET A 59 -3.23 3.49 2.06
N TRP A 60 -3.29 4.82 2.09
CA TRP A 60 -2.29 5.67 2.74
C TRP A 60 -2.24 5.43 4.25
N ASP A 61 -3.40 5.41 4.90
CA ASP A 61 -3.51 5.16 6.35
C ASP A 61 -2.95 3.78 6.71
N TYR A 62 -3.20 2.79 5.85
CA TYR A 62 -2.66 1.45 6.06
C TYR A 62 -1.14 1.39 5.83
N LEU A 63 -0.60 2.07 4.81
CA LEU A 63 0.85 2.21 4.63
C LEU A 63 1.51 2.85 5.85
N SER A 64 0.91 3.92 6.40
CA SER A 64 1.41 4.57 7.61
C SER A 64 1.41 3.61 8.80
N THR A 65 0.38 2.79 8.93
CA THR A 65 0.31 1.74 9.96
C THR A 65 1.43 0.71 9.80
N LEU A 66 1.69 0.25 8.57
CA LEU A 66 2.79 -0.68 8.29
C LEU A 66 4.16 -0.05 8.55
N GLU A 67 4.36 1.23 8.26
CA GLU A 67 5.61 1.94 8.58
C GLU A 67 5.84 2.06 10.09
N GLN A 68 4.79 2.34 10.86
CA GLN A 68 4.87 2.35 12.33
C GLN A 68 5.18 0.97 12.89
N ARG A 69 4.50 -0.07 12.39
CA ARG A 69 4.78 -1.46 12.76
C ARG A 69 6.22 -1.86 12.42
N ALA A 70 6.71 -1.50 11.24
CA ALA A 70 8.09 -1.77 10.84
C ALA A 70 9.11 -1.14 11.80
N LYS A 71 8.85 0.06 12.31
CA LYS A 71 9.70 0.71 13.32
C LYS A 71 9.67 -0.04 14.65
N ILE A 72 8.48 -0.44 15.12
CA ILE A 72 8.30 -1.16 16.40
C ILE A 72 8.90 -2.57 16.35
N GLU A 73 8.71 -3.25 15.23
CA GLU A 73 9.12 -4.65 15.01
C GLU A 73 10.54 -4.76 14.41
N GLU A 74 11.26 -3.63 14.31
CA GLU A 74 12.62 -3.51 13.77
C GLU A 74 12.81 -4.15 12.37
N ILE A 75 11.82 -3.93 11.50
CA ILE A 75 11.81 -4.41 10.11
C ILE A 75 12.29 -3.30 9.18
N LYS A 76 13.34 -3.58 8.41
CA LYS A 76 13.76 -2.70 7.30
C LYS A 76 12.85 -2.88 6.07
N LEU A 77 11.95 -1.93 5.84
CA LEU A 77 11.13 -1.77 4.64
C LEU A 77 11.92 -1.21 3.45
#